data_AF-A0A4Q4BTZ9-F1
#
_entry.id   AF-A0A4Q4BTZ9-F1
#
_cell.length_a   1.000
_cell.length_b   1.000
_cell.length_c   1.000
_cell.angle_alpha   90.00
_cell.angle_beta   90.00
_cell.angle_gamma   90.00
#
_symmetry.space_group_name_H-M   'P 1'
#
loop_
_entity.id
_entity.type
_entity.pdbx_description
1 polymer ?
#
loop_
_entity_poly.entity_id
_entity_poly.type
_entity_poly.pdbx_seq_one_letter_code
_entity_poly.pdbx_strand_id
1 'polypeptide(L)'
;MPVTEAQSEADRRAVFVIHGRNEAARKGLFAFLRSIGLEPIEWSEAISMTGQGSPYIGDVLNVAFGAAQAVVVLQTPDDVAHLHESLTYPGDPETSPQMQPRPNVLFEAGMALARDADRTIIVELGQIKSFSDIHGRHVVRLDNSTAKRQQLAQRLGTAGCAVNLGGTDWHTEGDLTPPAPPGGGLPLGRKLPSSQTSGQPRLEATLSKSGKSQQRMTITNHGPGDVYDLDFALADDRESTREWREEGFPVPRLPAGKSVSAARFLSMASSSPAYFTVVLTGKTADGVEIRAEEFVSGR
;
A
#
# COMPACT_ATOMS: atom_id res chain seq x y z
N MET A 1 47.85 -31.82 21.23
CA MET A 1 46.48 -31.79 21.78
C MET A 1 45.73 -30.70 21.05
N PRO A 2 44.69 -31.00 20.26
CA PRO A 2 43.85 -29.95 19.72
C PRO A 2 43.05 -29.35 20.87
N VAL A 3 43.02 -28.02 20.94
CA VAL A 3 42.24 -27.27 21.92
C VAL A 3 40.80 -27.32 21.42
N THR A 4 39.92 -28.00 22.15
CA THR A 4 38.48 -27.97 21.88
C THR A 4 37.99 -26.55 22.19
N GLU A 5 37.71 -25.75 21.15
CA GLU A 5 36.95 -24.51 21.32
C GLU A 5 35.59 -24.87 21.91
N ALA A 6 35.37 -24.52 23.18
CA ALA A 6 34.04 -24.54 23.76
C ALA A 6 33.20 -23.50 23.00
N GLN A 7 32.39 -23.97 22.06
CA GLN A 7 31.31 -23.16 21.50
C GLN A 7 30.48 -22.67 22.69
N SER A 8 30.50 -21.35 22.94
CA SER A 8 29.64 -20.75 23.96
C SER A 8 28.20 -21.10 23.59
N GLU A 9 27.56 -21.91 24.42
CA GLU A 9 26.17 -22.29 24.22
C GLU A 9 25.31 -21.01 24.18
N ALA A 10 24.52 -20.85 23.11
CA ALA A 10 23.68 -19.67 22.95
C ALA A 10 22.75 -19.51 24.17
N ASP A 11 22.58 -18.30 24.69
CA ASP A 11 21.70 -18.07 25.84
C ASP A 11 20.26 -18.39 25.45
N ARG A 12 19.76 -19.52 25.96
CA ARG A 12 18.41 -20.02 25.69
C ARG A 12 17.30 -19.10 26.22
N ARG A 13 17.63 -18.09 27.01
CA ARG A 13 16.69 -17.08 27.49
C ARG A 13 16.60 -15.87 26.57
N ALA A 14 17.61 -15.61 25.74
CA ALA A 14 17.65 -14.44 24.88
C ALA A 14 16.59 -14.53 23.77
N VAL A 15 15.76 -13.50 23.64
CA VAL A 15 14.73 -13.41 22.59
C VAL A 15 14.84 -12.07 21.90
N PHE A 16 14.85 -12.04 20.58
CA PHE A 16 14.76 -10.77 19.86
C PHE A 16 13.32 -10.50 19.45
N VAL A 17 12.84 -9.28 19.67
CA VAL A 17 11.46 -8.90 19.34
C VAL A 17 11.47 -7.85 18.23
N ILE A 18 10.93 -8.21 17.07
CA ILE A 18 10.62 -7.27 15.99
C ILE A 18 9.25 -6.67 16.30
N HIS A 19 9.15 -5.35 16.38
CA HIS A 19 7.89 -4.67 16.70
C HIS A 19 7.75 -3.31 16.00
N GLY A 20 6.52 -2.83 15.92
CA GLY A 20 6.20 -1.51 15.38
C GLY A 20 6.31 -0.39 16.41
N ARG A 21 5.52 0.68 16.22
CA ARG A 21 5.45 1.87 17.08
C ARG A 21 4.46 1.73 18.25
N ASN A 22 3.71 0.64 18.33
CA ASN A 22 2.83 0.38 19.47
C ASN A 22 3.63 0.03 20.74
N GLU A 23 4.06 1.06 21.46
CA GLU A 23 4.86 0.90 22.68
C GLU A 23 4.13 0.17 23.82
N ALA A 24 2.79 0.29 23.90
CA ALA A 24 2.02 -0.42 24.91
C ALA A 24 2.07 -1.93 24.67
N ALA A 25 1.83 -2.36 23.43
CA ALA A 25 1.94 -3.76 23.02
C ALA A 25 3.35 -4.31 23.23
N ARG A 26 4.38 -3.54 22.85
CA ARG A 26 5.79 -3.92 23.08
C ARG A 26 6.08 -4.13 24.56
N LYS A 27 5.73 -3.16 25.42
CA LYS A 27 5.95 -3.25 26.87
C LYS A 27 5.22 -4.44 27.48
N GLY A 28 3.98 -4.68 27.07
CA GLY A 28 3.19 -5.84 27.51
C GLY A 28 3.85 -7.16 27.14
N LEU A 29 4.30 -7.30 25.90
CA LEU A 29 5.02 -8.50 25.47
C LEU A 29 6.34 -8.69 26.21
N PHE A 30 7.11 -7.62 26.42
CA PHE A 30 8.38 -7.70 27.16
C PHE A 30 8.16 -8.12 28.61
N ALA A 31 7.14 -7.58 29.28
CA ALA A 31 6.79 -7.98 30.64
C ALA A 31 6.36 -9.45 30.71
N PHE A 32 5.56 -9.92 29.75
CA PHE A 32 5.20 -11.33 29.64
C PHE A 32 6.43 -12.24 29.40
N LEU A 33 7.31 -11.89 28.47
CA LEU A 33 8.52 -12.68 28.19
C LEU A 33 9.42 -12.79 29.44
N ARG A 34 9.59 -11.67 30.16
CA ARG A 34 10.35 -11.64 31.42
C ARG A 34 9.70 -12.48 32.52
N SER A 35 8.37 -12.47 32.63
CA SER A 35 7.67 -13.25 33.65
C SER A 35 7.76 -14.76 33.45
N ILE A 36 7.99 -15.21 32.21
CA ILE A 36 8.27 -16.62 31.89
C ILE A 36 9.78 -16.93 31.80
N GLY A 37 10.63 -16.07 32.37
CA GLY A 37 12.08 -16.31 32.51
C GLY A 37 12.93 -16.03 31.26
N LEU A 38 12.38 -15.34 30.26
CA LEU A 38 13.10 -14.97 29.04
C LEU A 38 13.61 -13.52 29.11
N GLU A 39 14.64 -13.23 28.33
CA GLU A 39 15.34 -11.95 28.30
C GLU A 39 15.20 -11.34 26.90
N PRO A 40 14.19 -10.49 26.69
CA PRO A 40 14.02 -9.82 25.41
C PRO A 40 15.14 -8.79 25.19
N ILE A 41 15.92 -8.96 24.13
CA ILE A 41 17.01 -8.08 23.71
C ILE A 41 16.43 -6.73 23.30
N GLU A 42 16.85 -5.66 23.96
CA GLU A 42 16.42 -4.31 23.63
C GLU A 42 17.18 -3.76 22.41
N TRP A 43 16.56 -2.86 21.65
CA TRP A 43 17.17 -2.31 20.44
C TRP A 43 18.54 -1.65 20.71
N SER A 44 18.68 -0.92 21.82
CA SER A 44 19.94 -0.30 22.23
C SER A 44 21.01 -1.31 22.62
N GLU A 45 20.61 -2.47 23.14
CA GLU A 45 21.50 -3.59 23.42
C GLU A 45 21.98 -4.21 22.11
N ALA A 46 21.08 -4.46 21.16
CA ALA A 46 21.42 -4.94 19.82
C ALA A 46 22.38 -4.00 19.08
N ILE A 47 22.20 -2.67 19.19
CA ILE A 47 23.16 -1.69 18.66
C ILE A 47 24.53 -1.88 19.34
N SER A 48 24.54 -1.96 20.68
CA SER A 48 25.77 -2.08 21.45
C SER A 48 26.55 -3.36 21.12
N MET A 49 25.85 -4.46 20.82
CA MET A 49 26.42 -5.74 20.38
C MET A 49 27.18 -5.65 19.05
N THR A 50 26.91 -4.64 18.21
CA THR A 50 27.68 -4.41 16.99
C THR A 50 29.09 -3.87 17.26
N GLY A 51 29.32 -3.31 18.45
CA GLY A 51 30.55 -2.59 18.77
C GLY A 51 30.71 -1.25 18.04
N GLN A 52 29.68 -0.77 17.35
CA GLN A 52 29.70 0.47 16.56
C GLN A 52 28.79 1.52 17.18
N GLY A 53 29.22 2.79 17.15
CA GLY A 53 28.40 3.91 17.64
C GLY A 53 27.23 4.28 16.70
N SER A 54 27.30 3.89 15.43
CA SER A 54 26.25 4.15 14.42
C SER A 54 26.24 3.05 13.36
N PRO A 55 25.82 1.82 13.70
CA PRO A 55 25.83 0.69 12.80
C PRO A 55 24.80 0.81 11.67
N TYR A 56 25.04 0.07 10.58
CA TYR A 56 24.01 -0.18 9.60
C TYR A 56 22.91 -1.08 10.21
N ILE A 57 21.64 -0.84 9.84
CA ILE A 57 20.49 -1.56 10.40
C ILE A 57 20.61 -3.08 10.22
N GLY A 58 21.12 -3.53 9.06
CA GLY A 58 21.33 -4.94 8.78
C GLY A 58 22.36 -5.58 9.70
N ASP A 59 23.38 -4.84 10.14
CA ASP A 59 24.40 -5.35 11.07
C ASP A 59 23.78 -5.57 12.46
N VAL A 60 22.93 -4.64 12.92
CA VAL A 60 22.18 -4.76 14.17
C VAL A 60 21.28 -6.01 14.13
N LEU A 61 20.53 -6.20 13.03
CA LEU A 61 19.67 -7.37 12.85
C LEU A 61 20.49 -8.67 12.81
N ASN A 62 21.63 -8.68 12.12
CA ASN A 62 22.50 -9.85 12.03
C ASN A 62 23.03 -10.28 13.41
N VAL A 63 23.51 -9.34 14.23
CA VAL A 63 24.00 -9.68 15.58
C VAL A 63 22.86 -10.10 16.50
N ALA A 64 21.70 -9.43 16.42
CA ALA A 64 20.55 -9.76 17.24
C ALA A 64 19.99 -11.16 16.93
N PHE A 65 19.84 -11.51 15.64
CA PHE A 65 19.41 -12.85 15.23
C PHE A 65 20.44 -13.92 15.61
N GLY A 66 21.73 -13.60 15.56
CA GLY A 66 22.80 -14.50 15.98
C GLY A 66 22.78 -14.82 17.48
N ALA A 67 22.48 -13.83 18.31
CA ALA A 67 22.51 -13.98 19.77
C ALA A 67 21.21 -14.49 20.38
N ALA A 68 20.05 -14.17 19.79
CA ALA A 68 18.77 -14.61 20.32
C ALA A 68 18.55 -16.11 20.10
N GLN A 69 17.97 -16.81 21.05
CA GLN A 69 17.50 -18.19 20.88
C GLN A 69 16.26 -18.25 19.98
N ALA A 70 15.36 -17.26 20.07
CA ALA A 70 14.19 -17.14 19.22
C ALA A 70 13.92 -15.69 18.81
N VAL A 71 13.24 -15.52 17.69
CA VAL A 71 12.76 -14.23 17.21
C VAL A 71 11.24 -14.19 17.31
N VAL A 72 10.70 -13.18 17.97
CA VAL A 72 9.25 -12.93 18.03
C VAL A 72 8.92 -11.74 17.14
N VAL A 73 8.06 -11.96 16.16
CA VAL A 73 7.51 -10.89 15.31
C VAL A 73 6.19 -10.44 15.90
N LEU A 74 6.17 -9.28 16.56
CA LEU A 74 4.96 -8.68 17.10
C LEU A 74 4.29 -7.81 16.04
N GLN A 75 3.21 -8.34 15.46
CA GLN A 75 2.37 -7.69 14.48
C GLN A 75 1.21 -6.97 15.18
N THR A 76 1.22 -5.64 15.09
CA THR A 76 0.16 -4.76 15.60
C THR A 76 -0.45 -3.94 14.46
N PRO A 77 -1.71 -3.48 14.59
CA PRO A 77 -2.37 -2.62 13.62
C PRO A 77 -1.81 -1.19 13.69
N ASP A 78 -0.62 -0.98 13.13
CA ASP A 78 0.11 0.29 13.23
C ASP A 78 -0.18 1.24 12.06
N ASP A 79 -0.20 0.70 10.84
CA ASP A 79 -0.40 1.48 9.61
C ASP A 79 -1.76 1.13 8.99
N VAL A 80 -2.36 2.08 8.29
CA VAL A 80 -3.56 1.88 7.46
C VAL A 80 -3.11 1.67 6.01
N ALA A 81 -3.58 0.62 5.35
CA ALA A 81 -3.33 0.34 3.95
C ALA A 81 -4.60 -0.08 3.21
N HIS A 82 -4.57 0.11 1.89
CA HIS A 82 -5.57 -0.36 0.95
C HIS A 82 -4.88 -0.57 -0.41
N LEU A 83 -5.39 -1.51 -1.19
CA LEU A 83 -4.98 -1.72 -2.56
C LEU A 83 -5.36 -0.51 -3.41
N HIS A 84 -4.49 -0.19 -4.36
CA HIS A 84 -4.74 0.89 -5.31
C HIS A 84 -6.00 0.60 -6.13
N GLU A 85 -6.88 1.59 -6.29
CA GLU A 85 -8.20 1.41 -6.94
C GLU A 85 -8.11 0.92 -8.39
N SER A 86 -7.01 1.22 -9.10
CA SER A 86 -6.82 0.74 -10.48
C SER A 86 -6.31 -0.70 -10.58
N LEU A 87 -5.92 -1.31 -9.45
CA LEU A 87 -5.36 -2.66 -9.40
C LEU A 87 -6.36 -3.67 -8.81
N THR A 88 -7.64 -3.29 -8.76
CA THR A 88 -8.69 -4.03 -8.07
C THR A 88 -9.85 -4.36 -8.99
N TYR A 89 -10.80 -5.14 -8.49
CA TYR A 89 -12.09 -5.42 -9.13
C TYR A 89 -13.25 -4.85 -8.29
N PRO A 90 -14.43 -4.61 -8.90
CA PRO A 90 -15.59 -4.12 -8.16
C PRO A 90 -15.94 -5.03 -6.96
N GLY A 91 -16.00 -4.45 -5.77
CA GLY A 91 -16.34 -5.17 -4.53
C GLY A 91 -15.18 -5.82 -3.80
N ASP A 92 -13.93 -5.64 -4.26
CA ASP A 92 -12.74 -6.14 -3.58
C ASP A 92 -12.55 -5.46 -2.20
N PRO A 93 -12.54 -6.23 -1.10
CA PRO A 93 -12.35 -5.69 0.25
C PRO A 93 -10.97 -5.03 0.44
N GLU A 94 -9.99 -5.33 -0.41
CA GLU A 94 -8.65 -4.73 -0.32
C GLU A 94 -8.65 -3.22 -0.61
N THR A 95 -9.67 -2.70 -1.30
CA THR A 95 -9.82 -1.25 -1.53
C THR A 95 -10.27 -0.48 -0.30
N SER A 96 -10.80 -1.17 0.71
CA SER A 96 -11.21 -0.55 1.96
C SER A 96 -10.00 -0.36 2.87
N PRO A 97 -9.93 0.70 3.69
CA PRO A 97 -8.87 0.88 4.66
C PRO A 97 -8.80 -0.32 5.63
N GLN A 98 -7.66 -0.99 5.66
CA GLN A 98 -7.36 -2.09 6.57
C GLN A 98 -6.12 -1.76 7.38
N MET A 99 -6.03 -2.32 8.60
CA MET A 99 -4.85 -2.15 9.43
C MET A 99 -3.78 -3.17 9.06
N GLN A 100 -2.51 -2.81 9.18
CA GLN A 100 -1.39 -3.71 8.98
C GLN A 100 -0.23 -3.35 9.92
N PRO A 101 0.73 -4.27 10.12
CA PRO A 101 2.02 -3.93 10.71
C PRO A 101 2.75 -2.89 9.87
N ARG A 102 3.67 -2.17 10.51
CA ARG A 102 4.63 -1.28 9.83
C ARG A 102 5.37 -2.08 8.73
N PRO A 103 5.63 -1.50 7.54
CA PRO A 103 6.43 -2.14 6.49
C PRO A 103 7.81 -2.62 6.98
N ASN A 104 8.45 -1.88 7.88
CA ASN A 104 9.72 -2.30 8.49
C ASN A 104 9.59 -3.63 9.24
N VAL A 105 8.51 -3.81 10.02
CA VAL A 105 8.23 -5.05 10.75
C VAL A 105 8.03 -6.21 9.77
N LEU A 106 7.33 -5.99 8.66
CA LEU A 106 7.13 -7.01 7.63
C LEU A 106 8.45 -7.39 6.94
N PHE A 107 9.30 -6.40 6.65
CA PHE A 107 10.60 -6.63 6.02
C PHE A 107 11.55 -7.40 6.94
N GLU A 108 11.68 -6.97 8.20
CA GLU A 108 12.50 -7.62 9.22
C GLU A 108 11.99 -9.03 9.55
N ALA A 109 10.67 -9.23 9.57
CA ALA A 109 10.07 -10.56 9.69
C ALA A 109 10.47 -11.46 8.51
N GLY A 110 10.46 -10.94 7.29
CA GLY A 110 10.96 -11.64 6.11
C GLY A 110 12.43 -12.06 6.27
N MET A 111 13.29 -11.17 6.78
CA MET A 111 14.69 -11.49 7.06
C MET A 111 14.86 -12.57 8.13
N ALA A 112 14.11 -12.47 9.23
CA ALA A 112 14.14 -13.47 10.30
C ALA A 112 13.66 -14.84 9.79
N LEU A 113 12.57 -14.88 9.03
CA LEU A 113 12.04 -16.11 8.44
C LEU A 113 12.98 -16.73 7.39
N ALA A 114 13.68 -15.90 6.62
CA ALA A 114 14.66 -16.37 5.64
C ALA A 114 15.91 -16.97 6.31
N ARG A 115 16.32 -16.41 7.46
CA ARG A 115 17.51 -16.84 8.19
C ARG A 115 17.23 -18.01 9.13
N ASP A 116 16.13 -17.94 9.88
CA ASP A 116 15.90 -18.71 11.10
C ASP A 116 14.41 -19.10 11.25
N ALA A 117 13.88 -19.75 10.21
CA ALA A 117 12.46 -20.11 10.07
C ALA A 117 11.87 -20.89 11.26
N ASP A 118 12.62 -21.82 11.86
CA ASP A 118 12.12 -22.75 12.89
C ASP A 118 12.02 -22.10 14.27
N ARG A 119 12.77 -21.01 14.50
CA ARG A 119 12.81 -20.25 15.76
C ARG A 119 12.25 -18.84 15.63
N THR A 120 11.55 -18.56 14.54
CA THR A 120 10.82 -17.31 14.31
C THR A 120 9.33 -17.52 14.56
N ILE A 121 8.78 -16.84 15.55
CA ILE A 121 7.38 -16.96 16.01
C ILE A 121 6.63 -15.70 15.63
N ILE A 122 5.55 -15.85 14.88
CA ILE A 122 4.69 -14.74 14.46
C ILE A 122 3.56 -14.59 15.48
N VAL A 123 3.41 -13.37 16.00
CA VAL A 123 2.42 -13.00 17.01
C VAL A 123 1.58 -11.85 16.49
N GLU A 124 0.26 -12.01 16.52
CA GLU A 124 -0.70 -10.96 16.20
C GLU A 124 -1.32 -10.42 17.49
N LEU A 125 -1.31 -9.10 17.66
CA LEU A 125 -2.03 -8.41 18.72
C LEU A 125 -2.92 -7.32 18.10
N GLY A 126 -4.19 -7.66 17.90
CA GLY A 126 -5.15 -6.82 17.18
C GLY A 126 -5.61 -7.43 15.86
N GLN A 127 -6.53 -6.73 15.19
CA GLN A 127 -6.99 -7.11 13.86
C GLN A 127 -6.10 -6.47 12.81
N ILE A 128 -5.46 -7.29 11.99
CA ILE A 128 -4.65 -6.85 10.86
C ILE A 128 -5.14 -7.53 9.57
N LYS A 129 -4.87 -6.89 8.43
CA LYS A 129 -5.01 -7.48 7.11
C LYS A 129 -4.20 -8.76 7.05
N SER A 130 -4.86 -9.85 6.67
CA SER A 130 -4.17 -11.08 6.31
C SER A 130 -3.52 -10.91 4.94
N PHE A 131 -2.24 -11.27 4.80
CA PHE A 131 -1.59 -11.37 3.49
C PHE A 131 -1.25 -12.83 3.18
N SER A 132 -1.43 -13.22 1.92
CA SER A 132 -1.40 -14.60 1.43
C SER A 132 -0.13 -15.36 1.80
N ASP A 133 1.01 -14.68 1.90
CA ASP A 133 2.33 -15.32 2.04
C ASP A 133 2.64 -15.87 3.44
N ILE A 134 1.91 -15.44 4.48
CA ILE A 134 2.01 -16.04 5.83
C ILE A 134 1.12 -17.30 5.98
N HIS A 135 0.21 -17.59 5.04
CA HIS A 135 -0.83 -18.63 5.23
C HIS A 135 -0.28 -20.06 5.39
N GLY A 136 0.99 -20.31 5.09
CA GLY A 136 1.67 -21.59 5.40
C GLY A 136 2.18 -21.71 6.83
N ARG A 137 2.17 -20.64 7.63
CA ARG A 137 2.75 -20.59 8.99
C ARG A 137 1.67 -20.31 10.03
N HIS A 138 1.78 -21.03 11.16
CA HIS A 138 0.86 -20.87 12.26
C HIS A 138 1.18 -19.61 13.08
N VAL A 139 0.20 -18.71 13.22
CA VAL A 139 0.31 -17.47 13.99
C VAL A 139 -0.28 -17.63 15.40
N VAL A 140 0.32 -16.99 16.40
CA VAL A 140 -0.29 -16.86 17.74
C VAL A 140 -1.05 -15.55 17.82
N ARG A 141 -2.39 -15.63 17.91
CA ARG A 141 -3.26 -14.46 18.07
C ARG A 141 -3.51 -14.23 19.55
N LEU A 142 -2.92 -13.18 20.11
CA LEU A 142 -3.08 -12.82 21.52
C LEU A 142 -4.39 -12.05 21.74
N ASP A 143 -5.06 -12.36 22.83
CA ASP A 143 -6.34 -11.78 23.27
C ASP A 143 -6.36 -11.49 24.78
N ASN A 144 -5.18 -11.38 25.37
CA ASN A 144 -4.92 -11.27 26.82
C ASN A 144 -5.27 -12.52 27.65
N SER A 145 -5.86 -13.56 27.08
CA SER A 145 -6.22 -14.77 27.83
C SER A 145 -5.00 -15.62 28.21
N THR A 146 -5.11 -16.30 29.35
CA THR A 146 -4.11 -17.30 29.78
C THR A 146 -3.90 -18.39 28.74
N ALA A 147 -4.95 -18.79 28.01
CA ALA A 147 -4.85 -19.80 26.97
C ALA A 147 -3.91 -19.37 25.82
N LYS A 148 -4.00 -18.11 25.37
CA LYS A 148 -3.12 -17.58 24.32
C LYS A 148 -1.70 -17.33 24.81
N ARG A 149 -1.54 -16.91 26.07
CA ARG A 149 -0.23 -16.81 26.73
C ARG A 149 0.47 -18.17 26.80
N GLN A 150 -0.27 -19.21 27.22
CA GLN A 150 0.22 -20.59 27.24
C GLN A 150 0.63 -21.07 25.85
N GLN A 151 -0.15 -20.72 24.81
CA GLN A 151 0.18 -21.05 23.43
C GLN A 151 1.50 -20.41 22.98
N LEU A 152 1.72 -19.13 23.29
CA LEU A 152 2.98 -18.44 22.98
C LEU A 152 4.17 -19.07 23.72
N ALA A 153 4.00 -19.33 25.03
CA ALA A 153 5.02 -19.99 25.84
C ALA A 153 5.42 -21.37 25.30
N GLN A 154 4.47 -22.19 24.86
CA GLN A 154 4.74 -23.49 24.26
C GLN A 154 5.52 -23.36 22.94
N ARG A 155 5.21 -22.35 22.11
CA ARG A 155 5.96 -22.09 20.88
C ARG A 155 7.39 -21.65 21.17
N LEU A 156 7.60 -20.78 22.15
CA LEU A 156 8.93 -20.37 22.61
C LEU A 156 9.73 -21.57 23.13
N GLY A 157 9.12 -22.44 23.94
CA GLY A 157 9.77 -23.68 24.38
C GLY A 157 10.12 -24.62 23.22
N THR A 158 9.25 -24.73 22.21
CA THR A 158 9.52 -25.51 20.99
C THR A 158 10.67 -24.91 20.17
N ALA A 159 10.82 -23.59 20.17
CA ALA A 159 11.95 -22.87 19.56
C ALA A 159 13.25 -22.97 20.38
N GLY A 160 13.27 -23.75 21.47
CA GLY A 160 14.45 -23.99 22.30
C GLY A 160 14.63 -23.00 23.45
N CYS A 161 13.68 -22.09 23.68
CA CYS A 161 13.78 -21.15 24.79
C CYS A 161 13.64 -21.85 26.16
N ALA A 162 14.41 -21.39 27.14
CA ALA A 162 14.34 -21.85 28.52
C ALA A 162 13.14 -21.25 29.28
N VAL A 163 11.92 -21.58 28.83
CA VAL A 163 10.67 -21.06 29.38
C VAL A 163 10.41 -21.60 30.79
N ASN A 164 10.13 -20.71 31.74
CA ASN A 164 9.71 -21.03 33.10
C ASN A 164 8.21 -20.73 33.29
N LEU A 165 7.40 -21.77 33.45
CA LEU A 165 5.95 -21.67 33.71
C LEU A 165 5.58 -22.00 35.16
N GLY A 166 6.53 -21.91 36.08
CA GLY A 166 6.25 -22.06 37.51
C GLY A 166 5.34 -20.94 38.03
N GLY A 167 4.41 -21.28 38.93
CA GLY A 167 3.48 -20.32 39.51
C GLY A 167 2.40 -19.85 38.53
N THR A 168 1.71 -18.76 38.89
CA THR A 168 0.56 -18.24 38.14
C THR A 168 0.64 -16.76 37.82
N ASP A 169 1.60 -16.01 38.35
CA ASP A 169 1.71 -14.56 38.16
C ASP A 169 1.83 -14.21 36.67
N TRP A 170 2.58 -15.02 35.91
CA TRP A 170 2.76 -14.88 34.47
C TRP A 170 1.44 -14.94 33.67
N HIS A 171 0.35 -15.49 34.24
CA HIS A 171 -0.96 -15.54 33.58
C HIS A 171 -1.53 -14.16 33.27
N THR A 172 -1.11 -13.13 34.01
CA THR A 172 -1.61 -11.76 33.86
C THR A 172 -0.51 -10.73 33.61
N GLU A 173 0.76 -11.11 33.71
CA GLU A 173 1.87 -10.17 33.54
C GLU A 173 1.97 -9.57 32.13
N GLY A 174 2.09 -8.25 32.05
CA GLY A 174 2.07 -7.48 30.81
C GLY A 174 0.69 -7.35 30.18
N ASP A 175 0.32 -6.17 29.71
CA ASP A 175 -0.96 -5.97 29.02
C ASP A 175 -0.88 -6.49 27.57
N LEU A 176 -1.56 -7.61 27.32
CA LEU A 176 -1.69 -8.22 25.99
C LEU A 176 -3.12 -8.08 25.45
N THR A 177 -3.81 -7.01 25.83
CA THR A 177 -5.12 -6.66 25.28
C THR A 177 -4.96 -6.16 23.85
N PRO A 178 -5.70 -6.73 22.88
CA PRO A 178 -5.73 -6.21 21.52
C PRO A 178 -6.07 -4.71 21.51
N PRO A 179 -5.35 -3.88 20.74
CA PRO A 179 -5.71 -2.48 20.60
C PRO A 179 -7.12 -2.36 20.01
N ALA A 180 -7.83 -1.30 20.42
CA ALA A 180 -9.16 -1.02 19.88
C ALA A 180 -9.12 -0.93 18.35
N PRO A 181 -10.21 -1.36 17.66
CA PRO A 181 -10.32 -1.13 16.24
C PRO A 181 -10.09 0.35 15.91
N PRO A 182 -9.39 0.62 14.80
CA PRO A 182 -9.08 1.98 14.40
C PRO A 182 -10.36 2.80 14.19
N GLY A 183 -10.28 4.11 14.38
CA GLY A 183 -11.42 5.02 14.25
C GLY A 183 -12.34 5.10 15.46
N GLY A 184 -12.07 4.37 16.56
CA GLY A 184 -12.82 4.52 17.82
C GLY A 184 -14.31 4.19 17.69
N GLY A 185 -14.65 3.23 16.80
CA GLY A 185 -16.04 2.88 16.47
C GLY A 185 -16.64 3.70 15.32
N LEU A 186 -15.91 4.71 14.81
CA LEU A 186 -16.25 5.40 13.57
C LEU A 186 -15.56 4.72 12.39
N PRO A 187 -16.14 4.78 11.17
CA PRO A 187 -15.48 4.31 9.98
C PRO A 187 -14.14 5.00 9.84
N LEU A 188 -13.08 4.22 9.58
CA LEU A 188 -11.81 4.77 9.11
C LEU A 188 -12.14 5.66 7.90
N GLY A 189 -11.78 6.95 8.01
CA GLY A 189 -12.08 7.91 6.95
C GLY A 189 -11.67 7.32 5.61
N ARG A 190 -12.62 7.23 4.68
CA ARG A 190 -12.28 6.90 3.30
C ARG A 190 -11.29 7.99 2.88
N LYS A 191 -10.17 7.60 2.27
CA LYS A 191 -9.31 8.58 1.61
C LYS A 191 -10.27 9.48 0.82
N LEU A 192 -10.28 10.80 1.08
CA LEU A 192 -10.89 11.74 0.14
C LEU A 192 -10.45 11.22 -1.21
N PRO A 193 -11.37 10.96 -2.17
CA PRO A 193 -10.94 10.43 -3.45
C PRO A 193 -9.78 11.30 -3.90
N SER A 194 -8.56 10.75 -3.79
CA SER A 194 -7.51 11.21 -4.67
C SER A 194 -8.18 11.02 -5.99
N SER A 195 -8.33 12.09 -6.75
CA SER A 195 -8.99 12.18 -8.04
C SER A 195 -8.33 11.23 -9.07
N GLN A 196 -8.23 9.95 -8.73
CA GLN A 196 -7.24 8.99 -9.17
C GLN A 196 -7.86 7.60 -9.14
N THR A 197 -9.04 7.49 -9.75
CA THR A 197 -9.32 6.33 -10.59
C THR A 197 -8.46 6.48 -11.85
N SER A 198 -7.13 6.27 -11.74
CA SER A 198 -6.15 6.15 -12.85
C SER A 198 -6.23 7.10 -14.07
N GLY A 199 -6.97 8.20 -14.04
CA GLY A 199 -7.56 8.70 -15.28
C GLY A 199 -6.93 9.99 -15.72
N GLN A 200 -6.07 9.96 -16.73
CA GLN A 200 -6.06 11.08 -17.66
C GLN A 200 -7.52 11.32 -18.11
N PRO A 201 -7.99 12.57 -18.18
CA PRO A 201 -9.31 12.90 -18.67
C PRO A 201 -9.61 12.15 -19.97
N ARG A 202 -10.69 11.36 -19.99
CA ARG A 202 -11.12 10.68 -21.22
C ARG A 202 -11.87 11.67 -22.10
N LEU A 203 -11.32 11.92 -23.28
CA LEU A 203 -11.92 12.79 -24.27
C LEU A 203 -12.61 11.93 -25.33
N GLU A 204 -13.80 12.33 -25.75
CA GLU A 204 -14.51 11.74 -26.89
C GLU A 204 -14.89 12.87 -27.85
N ALA A 205 -14.66 12.66 -29.15
CA ALA A 205 -15.11 13.58 -30.19
C ALA A 205 -16.25 12.95 -31.01
N THR A 206 -17.34 13.71 -31.15
CA THR A 206 -18.52 13.28 -31.92
C THR A 206 -18.84 14.29 -33.02
N LEU A 207 -19.42 13.84 -34.14
CA LEU A 207 -19.82 14.69 -35.26
C LEU A 207 -21.33 14.66 -35.45
N SER A 208 -21.94 15.84 -35.56
CA SER A 208 -23.35 16.01 -35.85
C SER A 208 -23.57 17.02 -36.99
N LYS A 209 -24.68 16.87 -37.72
CA LYS A 209 -25.13 17.86 -38.71
C LYS A 209 -25.99 18.92 -38.03
N SER A 210 -25.67 20.19 -38.26
CA SER A 210 -26.44 21.33 -37.79
C SER A 210 -27.12 22.02 -38.99
N GLY A 211 -28.18 21.41 -39.51
CA GLY A 211 -28.86 21.87 -40.73
C GLY A 211 -28.24 21.32 -42.03
N LYS A 212 -28.55 21.95 -43.18
CA LYS A 212 -28.17 21.42 -44.51
C LYS A 212 -26.72 21.70 -44.91
N SER A 213 -26.08 22.70 -44.31
CA SER A 213 -24.78 23.23 -44.77
C SER A 213 -23.75 23.42 -43.65
N GLN A 214 -23.99 22.87 -42.46
CA GLN A 214 -23.08 23.01 -41.32
C GLN A 214 -22.89 21.68 -40.58
N GLN A 215 -21.65 21.42 -40.18
CA GLN A 215 -21.28 20.31 -39.31
C GLN A 215 -20.73 20.85 -37.99
N ARG A 216 -21.02 20.15 -36.90
CA ARG A 216 -20.54 20.47 -35.55
C ARG A 216 -19.83 19.27 -34.96
N MET A 217 -18.57 19.48 -34.57
CA MET A 217 -17.79 18.53 -33.79
C MET A 217 -17.94 18.90 -32.31
N THR A 218 -18.31 17.94 -31.48
CA THR A 218 -18.46 18.13 -30.03
C THR A 218 -17.45 17.24 -29.31
N ILE A 219 -16.58 17.88 -28.53
CA ILE A 219 -15.57 17.22 -27.69
C ILE A 219 -16.11 17.20 -26.27
N THR A 220 -16.17 16.02 -25.65
CA THR A 220 -16.69 15.81 -24.29
C THR A 220 -15.59 15.28 -23.40
N ASN A 221 -15.43 15.90 -22.22
CA ASN A 221 -14.58 15.38 -21.16
C ASN A 221 -15.39 14.47 -20.24
N HIS A 222 -15.18 13.16 -20.33
CA HIS A 222 -15.82 12.16 -19.46
C HIS A 222 -15.13 12.02 -18.09
N GLY A 223 -14.03 12.73 -17.89
CA GLY A 223 -13.24 12.72 -16.67
C GLY A 223 -12.40 11.45 -16.51
N PRO A 224 -11.80 11.27 -15.32
CA PRO A 224 -11.80 12.22 -14.20
C PRO A 224 -10.92 13.45 -14.48
N GLY A 225 -11.20 14.58 -13.82
CA GLY A 225 -10.39 15.80 -13.87
C GLY A 225 -10.72 16.76 -15.01
N ASP A 226 -10.23 17.98 -14.88
CA ASP A 226 -10.39 19.04 -15.89
C ASP A 226 -9.23 18.99 -16.89
N VAL A 227 -9.51 19.33 -18.14
CA VAL A 227 -8.49 19.51 -19.18
C VAL A 227 -8.20 21.00 -19.35
N TYR A 228 -6.93 21.37 -19.32
CA TYR A 228 -6.46 22.73 -19.56
C TYR A 228 -5.79 22.82 -20.92
N ASP A 229 -5.88 24.00 -21.53
CA ASP A 229 -5.33 24.29 -22.86
C ASP A 229 -5.71 23.23 -23.90
N LEU A 230 -6.98 22.81 -23.88
CA LEU A 230 -7.49 21.79 -24.81
C LEU A 230 -7.48 22.36 -26.22
N ASP A 231 -6.82 21.64 -27.13
CA ASP A 231 -6.76 21.95 -28.54
C ASP A 231 -6.96 20.69 -29.39
N PHE A 232 -7.15 20.86 -30.69
CA PHE A 232 -7.29 19.75 -31.62
C PHE A 232 -6.63 19.98 -32.97
N ALA A 233 -6.20 18.89 -33.60
CA ALA A 233 -5.70 18.88 -34.98
C ALA A 233 -6.29 17.70 -35.74
N LEU A 234 -6.49 17.84 -37.06
CA LEU A 234 -6.87 16.72 -37.92
C LEU A 234 -5.61 15.94 -38.33
N ALA A 235 -5.64 14.61 -38.20
CA ALA A 235 -4.45 13.78 -38.44
C ALA A 235 -4.04 13.72 -39.92
N ASP A 236 -5.00 13.83 -40.85
CA ASP A 236 -4.77 13.76 -42.29
C ASP A 236 -4.73 15.16 -42.90
N ASP A 237 -3.52 15.73 -42.94
CA ASP A 237 -3.26 17.08 -43.42
C ASP A 237 -3.36 17.17 -44.96
N ARG A 238 -4.55 17.48 -45.47
CA ARG A 238 -4.76 18.12 -46.77
C ARG A 238 -5.83 19.21 -46.65
N GLU A 239 -5.41 20.42 -46.30
CA GLU A 239 -6.19 21.67 -46.33
C GLU A 239 -7.44 21.77 -45.42
N SER A 240 -7.84 20.73 -44.68
CA SER A 240 -9.14 20.67 -43.99
C SER A 240 -9.21 21.29 -42.59
N THR A 241 -8.10 21.49 -41.87
CA THR A 241 -8.12 22.12 -40.53
C THR A 241 -8.60 23.57 -40.64
N ARG A 242 -8.29 24.25 -41.76
CA ARG A 242 -8.71 25.63 -42.07
C ARG A 242 -10.22 25.79 -42.31
N GLU A 243 -10.99 24.71 -42.37
CA GLU A 243 -12.45 24.76 -42.55
C GLU A 243 -13.22 24.84 -41.22
N TRP A 244 -12.62 24.42 -40.11
CA TRP A 244 -13.23 24.49 -38.79
C TRP A 244 -13.04 25.89 -38.20
N ARG A 245 -14.13 26.52 -37.78
CA ARG A 245 -14.05 27.73 -36.95
C ARG A 245 -13.60 27.31 -35.56
N GLU A 246 -12.32 27.52 -35.27
CA GLU A 246 -11.68 27.32 -33.96
C GLU A 246 -12.07 28.41 -32.93
N GLU A 247 -13.19 29.11 -33.12
CA GLU A 247 -13.63 30.16 -32.18
C GLU A 247 -13.74 29.58 -30.76
N GLY A 248 -12.83 29.98 -29.87
CA GLY A 248 -12.76 29.51 -28.49
C GLY A 248 -11.75 28.40 -28.20
N PHE A 249 -10.95 27.97 -29.19
CA PHE A 249 -9.78 27.09 -29.02
C PHE A 249 -8.46 27.90 -29.11
N PRO A 250 -7.40 27.49 -28.38
CA PRO A 250 -7.41 26.45 -27.35
C PRO A 250 -8.32 26.84 -26.17
N VAL A 251 -9.05 25.87 -25.63
CA VAL A 251 -9.99 26.07 -24.53
C VAL A 251 -9.21 26.12 -23.22
N PRO A 252 -9.23 27.24 -22.47
CA PRO A 252 -8.39 27.39 -21.27
C PRO A 252 -8.65 26.34 -20.19
N ARG A 253 -9.91 25.89 -20.07
CA ARG A 253 -10.32 24.85 -19.12
C ARG A 253 -11.63 24.20 -19.57
N LEU A 254 -11.63 22.88 -19.74
CA LEU A 254 -12.81 22.05 -19.96
C LEU A 254 -13.07 21.14 -18.74
N PRO A 255 -14.07 21.47 -17.89
CA PRO A 255 -14.37 20.67 -16.71
C PRO A 255 -14.88 19.26 -17.03
N ALA A 256 -14.68 18.32 -16.10
CA ALA A 256 -15.27 16.98 -16.22
C ALA A 256 -16.80 17.04 -16.38
N GLY A 257 -17.34 16.23 -17.29
CA GLY A 257 -18.76 16.18 -17.65
C GLY A 257 -19.24 17.34 -18.53
N LYS A 258 -18.33 18.18 -19.05
CA LYS A 258 -18.65 19.28 -19.97
C LYS A 258 -18.18 18.97 -21.38
N SER A 259 -18.77 19.70 -22.32
CA SER A 259 -18.45 19.59 -23.74
C SER A 259 -18.20 20.97 -24.34
N VAL A 260 -17.33 21.03 -25.33
CA VAL A 260 -17.08 22.19 -26.19
C VAL A 260 -17.33 21.78 -27.64
N SER A 261 -17.55 22.73 -28.55
CA SER A 261 -17.80 22.41 -29.95
C SER A 261 -17.11 23.36 -30.91
N ALA A 262 -16.61 22.80 -32.01
CA ALA A 262 -16.18 23.55 -33.19
C ALA A 262 -17.20 23.31 -34.32
N ALA A 263 -17.32 24.25 -35.25
CA ALA A 263 -18.24 24.12 -36.38
C ALA A 263 -17.57 24.49 -37.70
N ARG A 264 -17.96 23.81 -38.78
CA ARG A 264 -17.56 24.15 -40.15
C ARG A 264 -18.76 24.30 -41.07
N PHE A 265 -18.61 25.13 -42.09
CA PHE A 265 -19.58 25.27 -43.18
C PHE A 265 -19.16 24.42 -44.37
N LEU A 266 -20.10 23.67 -44.93
CA LEU A 266 -19.88 22.87 -46.14
C LEU A 266 -20.12 23.76 -47.36
N SER A 267 -19.12 23.84 -48.25
CA SER A 267 -19.26 24.50 -49.56
C SER A 267 -19.73 23.49 -50.61
N MET A 268 -20.28 23.95 -51.74
CA MET A 268 -20.70 23.08 -52.85
C MET A 268 -19.54 22.24 -53.44
N ALA A 269 -18.29 22.58 -53.14
CA ALA A 269 -17.09 21.88 -53.58
C ALA A 269 -16.51 20.93 -52.49
N SER A 270 -17.04 20.92 -51.27
CA SER A 270 -16.51 20.07 -50.19
C SER A 270 -16.96 18.62 -50.39
N SER A 271 -16.10 17.81 -51.03
CA SER A 271 -16.24 16.35 -51.09
C SER A 271 -15.59 15.67 -49.88
N SER A 272 -15.51 16.37 -48.73
CA SER A 272 -14.88 15.83 -47.53
C SER A 272 -15.60 14.57 -47.05
N PRO A 273 -14.87 13.47 -46.77
CA PRO A 273 -15.47 12.25 -46.28
C PRO A 273 -16.25 12.52 -44.98
N ALA A 274 -17.32 11.75 -44.77
CA ALA A 274 -18.20 11.88 -43.61
C ALA A 274 -17.54 11.43 -42.28
N TYR A 275 -16.22 11.23 -42.28
CA TYR A 275 -15.43 10.77 -41.15
C TYR A 275 -13.99 11.30 -41.27
N PHE A 276 -13.30 11.42 -40.13
CA PHE A 276 -11.90 11.82 -40.02
C PHE A 276 -11.35 11.46 -38.63
N THR A 277 -10.03 11.38 -38.49
CA THR A 277 -9.38 11.25 -37.16
C THR A 277 -8.98 12.63 -36.64
N VAL A 278 -9.35 12.92 -35.40
CA VAL A 278 -8.94 14.12 -34.68
C VAL A 278 -7.96 13.75 -33.57
N VAL A 279 -6.86 14.49 -33.48
CA VAL A 279 -5.91 14.43 -32.38
C VAL A 279 -6.28 15.53 -31.41
N LEU A 280 -6.63 15.16 -30.19
CA LEU A 280 -6.93 16.08 -29.09
C LEU A 280 -5.70 16.20 -28.20
N THR A 281 -5.32 17.43 -27.89
CA THR A 281 -4.16 17.73 -27.02
C THR A 281 -4.56 18.62 -25.87
N GLY A 282 -3.91 18.49 -24.73
CA GLY A 282 -4.10 19.38 -23.59
C GLY A 282 -3.22 18.98 -22.43
N LYS A 283 -3.53 19.48 -21.24
CA LYS A 283 -2.82 19.09 -20.01
C LYS A 283 -3.74 18.99 -18.80
N THR A 284 -3.33 18.19 -17.83
CA THR A 284 -3.97 18.12 -16.51
C THR A 284 -3.59 19.34 -15.65
N ALA A 285 -4.25 19.51 -14.50
CA ALA A 285 -3.96 20.62 -13.57
C ALA A 285 -2.50 20.63 -13.05
N ASP A 286 -1.88 19.45 -12.95
CA ASP A 286 -0.49 19.23 -12.56
C ASP A 286 0.51 19.26 -13.73
N GLY A 287 0.03 19.58 -14.94
CA GLY A 287 0.88 19.81 -16.11
C GLY A 287 1.27 18.56 -16.90
N VAL A 288 0.63 17.42 -16.66
CA VAL A 288 0.84 16.20 -17.45
C VAL A 288 0.17 16.36 -18.82
N GLU A 289 0.91 16.09 -19.90
CA GLU A 289 0.39 16.16 -21.26
C GLU A 289 -0.67 15.09 -21.52
N ILE A 290 -1.73 15.48 -22.22
CA ILE A 290 -2.81 14.62 -22.69
C ILE A 290 -2.75 14.63 -24.21
N ARG A 291 -2.75 13.43 -24.81
CA ARG A 291 -2.93 13.23 -26.25
C ARG A 291 -3.88 12.07 -26.48
N ALA A 292 -4.99 12.33 -27.18
CA ALA A 292 -5.97 11.33 -27.55
C ALA A 292 -6.24 11.38 -29.07
N GLU A 293 -6.39 10.22 -29.70
CA GLU A 293 -6.73 10.12 -31.12
C GLU A 293 -8.13 9.53 -31.24
N GLU A 294 -9.06 10.32 -31.76
CA GLU A 294 -10.48 9.97 -31.86
C GLU A 294 -10.89 9.86 -33.32
N PHE A 295 -11.41 8.70 -33.72
CA PHE A 295 -12.02 8.53 -35.03
C PHE A 295 -13.47 9.03 -34.99
N VAL A 296 -13.74 10.11 -35.71
CA VAL A 296 -15.05 10.73 -35.74
C VAL A 296 -15.74 10.40 -37.05
N SER A 297 -16.97 9.90 -36.98
CA SER A 297 -17.81 9.68 -38.16
C SER A 297 -19.21 10.23 -37.93
N GLY A 298 -19.83 10.78 -38.97
CA GLY A 298 -21.18 11.30 -38.90
C GLY A 298 -22.19 10.16 -38.75
N ARG A 299 -23.05 10.25 -37.74
CA ARG A 299 -24.33 9.51 -37.72
C ARG A 299 -25.36 10.18 -38.64
#